data_AF-A0A820ECA2-F1
#
_entry.id   AF-A0A820ECA2-F1
#
_cell.length_a   1.000
_cell.length_b   1.000
_cell.length_c   1.000
_cell.angle_alpha   90.00
_cell.angle_beta   90.00
_cell.angle_gamma   90.00
#
_symmetry.space_group_name_H-M   'P 1'
#
loop_
_entity.id
_entity.type
_entity.pdbx_description
1 polymer ?
#
loop_
_entity_poly.entity_id
_entity_poly.type
_entity_poly.pdbx_seq_one_letter_code
_entity_poly.pdbx_strand_id
1 'polypeptide(L)'
;MNKTQAFQCLGKEDPLPDLVQRTNKYLLELRLAKWITQKQYEKLCINPNEVELAHLYYLPKAHKPGTPLRPIVSGLKHPTIKISKFLDELLRPLFDKMAAKTT
;
A
#
# COMPACT_ATOMS: atom_id res chain seq x y z
N MET A 1 -0.72 4.08 -17.83
CA MET A 1 -0.23 2.74 -18.16
C MET A 1 -1.39 1.97 -18.75
N ASN A 2 -1.22 1.34 -19.90
CA ASN A 2 -2.25 0.50 -20.49
C ASN A 2 -2.48 -0.70 -19.56
N LYS A 3 -3.73 -0.98 -19.20
CA LYS A 3 -4.08 -2.21 -18.49
C LYS A 3 -3.71 -3.38 -19.40
N THR A 4 -2.80 -4.23 -18.94
CA THR A 4 -2.45 -5.46 -19.64
C THR A 4 -3.35 -6.60 -19.14
N GLN A 5 -3.54 -7.65 -19.93
CA GLN A 5 -4.24 -8.86 -19.48
C GLN A 5 -3.32 -9.83 -18.70
N ALA A 6 -2.20 -9.34 -18.16
CA ALA A 6 -1.21 -10.15 -17.46
C ALA A 6 -1.67 -10.60 -16.07
N PHE A 7 -2.65 -9.90 -15.48
CA PHE A 7 -3.19 -10.19 -14.16
C PHE A 7 -4.69 -10.43 -14.23
N GLN A 8 -5.17 -11.33 -13.37
CA GLN A 8 -6.59 -11.59 -13.18
C GLN A 8 -6.95 -11.42 -11.70
N CYS A 9 -8.16 -10.93 -11.44
CA CYS A 9 -8.68 -10.88 -10.09
C CYS A 9 -9.06 -12.31 -9.64
N LEU A 10 -8.60 -12.73 -8.46
CA LEU A 10 -8.92 -14.07 -7.93
C LEU A 10 -10.31 -14.14 -7.29
N GLY A 11 -10.90 -12.99 -6.94
CA GLY A 11 -12.24 -12.88 -6.35
C GLY A 11 -13.36 -12.78 -7.38
N LYS A 12 -14.60 -12.94 -6.92
CA LYS A 12 -15.80 -12.73 -7.75
C LYS A 12 -15.97 -11.27 -8.16
N GLU A 13 -15.53 -10.35 -7.31
CA GLU A 13 -15.65 -8.91 -7.48
C GLU A 13 -14.29 -8.25 -7.24
N ASP A 14 -14.09 -7.08 -7.84
CA ASP A 14 -12.92 -6.24 -7.59
C ASP A 14 -13.06 -5.56 -6.21
N PRO A 15 -12.18 -5.84 -5.22
CA PRO A 15 -12.25 -5.21 -3.92
C PRO A 15 -11.73 -3.76 -3.90
N LEU A 16 -11.11 -3.28 -4.97
CA LEU A 16 -10.51 -1.95 -5.01
C LEU A 16 -11.51 -0.81 -4.71
N PRO A 17 -12.73 -0.78 -5.27
CA PRO A 17 -13.67 0.30 -5.01
C PRO A 17 -14.08 0.39 -3.53
N ASP A 18 -14.38 -0.75 -2.89
CA ASP A 18 -14.71 -0.81 -1.45
C ASP A 18 -13.52 -0.34 -0.59
N LEU A 19 -12.32 -0.82 -0.91
CA LEU A 19 -11.10 -0.43 -0.19
C LEU A 19 -10.86 1.08 -0.26
N VAL A 20 -10.98 1.67 -1.45
CA VAL A 20 -10.82 3.12 -1.65
C VAL A 20 -11.89 3.90 -0.88
N GLN A 21 -13.16 3.48 -0.97
CA GLN A 21 -14.27 4.14 -0.28
C GLN A 21 -14.07 4.12 1.24
N ARG A 22 -13.81 2.95 1.83
CA ARG A 22 -13.61 2.79 3.27
C ARG A 22 -12.42 3.56 3.78
N THR A 23 -11.32 3.57 3.02
CA THR A 23 -10.11 4.29 3.41
C THR A 23 -10.33 5.80 3.38
N ASN A 24 -10.94 6.34 2.32
CA ASN A 24 -11.25 7.76 2.25
C ASN A 24 -12.26 8.20 3.32
N LYS A 25 -13.27 7.36 3.62
CA LYS A 25 -14.18 7.59 4.74
C LYS A 25 -13.44 7.71 6.06
N TYR A 26 -12.53 6.78 6.34
CA TYR A 26 -11.73 6.81 7.57
C TYR A 26 -10.81 8.04 7.65
N LEU A 27 -10.17 8.43 6.55
CA LEU A 27 -9.37 9.66 6.49
C LEU A 27 -10.21 10.91 6.77
N LEU A 28 -11.46 10.95 6.29
CA LEU A 28 -12.38 12.04 6.58
C LEU A 28 -12.75 12.07 8.07
N GLU A 29 -13.04 10.92 8.67
CA GLU A 29 -13.29 10.81 10.12
C GLU A 29 -12.11 11.34 10.94
N LEU A 30 -10.88 10.94 10.61
CA LEU A 30 -9.66 11.46 11.24
C LEU A 30 -9.52 12.97 11.08
N ARG A 31 -9.87 13.51 9.91
CA ARG A 31 -9.83 14.94 9.64
C ARG A 31 -10.85 15.71 10.47
N LEU A 32 -12.09 15.21 10.53
CA LEU A 32 -13.18 15.82 11.31
C LEU A 32 -12.88 15.79 12.81
N ALA A 33 -12.31 14.70 13.30
CA ALA A 33 -11.84 14.57 14.68
C ALA A 33 -10.50 15.30 14.95
N LYS A 34 -9.96 16.04 13.98
CA LYS A 34 -8.74 16.86 14.08
C LYS A 34 -7.46 16.09 14.42
N TRP A 35 -7.43 14.77 14.17
CA TRP A 35 -6.21 13.96 14.29
C TRP A 35 -5.21 14.23 13.16
N ILE A 36 -5.70 14.69 12.01
CA ILE A 36 -4.88 15.13 10.88
C ILE A 36 -5.30 16.53 10.41
N THR A 37 -4.32 17.27 9.91
CA THR A 37 -4.51 18.58 9.30
C THR A 37 -5.19 18.47 7.94
N GLN A 38 -5.72 19.59 7.43
CA GLN A 38 -6.31 19.65 6.08
C GLN A 38 -5.31 19.21 5.01
N LYS A 39 -4.08 19.73 5.09
CA LYS A 39 -3.00 19.41 4.15
C LYS A 39 -2.61 17.93 4.19
N GLN A 40 -2.60 17.31 5.38
CA GLN A 40 -2.36 15.88 5.51
C GLN A 40 -3.51 15.07 4.91
N TYR A 41 -4.76 15.45 5.18
CA TYR A 41 -5.94 14.80 4.59
C TYR A 41 -5.89 14.82 3.05
N GLU A 42 -5.65 15.99 2.45
CA GLU A 42 -5.51 16.13 0.98
C GLU A 42 -4.38 15.29 0.40
N LYS A 43 -3.24 15.21 1.11
CA LYS A 43 -2.10 14.36 0.71
C LYS A 43 -2.43 12.86 0.80
N LEU A 44 -3.22 12.46 1.79
CA LEU A 44 -3.48 11.06 2.11
C LEU A 44 -4.68 10.47 1.36
N CYS A 45 -5.64 11.31 0.96
CA CYS A 45 -6.80 10.89 0.19
C CYS A 45 -6.41 10.12 -1.08
N ILE A 46 -7.17 9.05 -1.33
CA ILE A 46 -6.94 8.15 -2.44
C ILE A 46 -7.78 8.60 -3.63
N ASN A 47 -7.11 8.86 -4.74
CA ASN A 47 -7.73 9.05 -6.04
C ASN A 47 -7.93 7.66 -6.70
N PRO A 48 -9.18 7.21 -6.94
CA PRO A 48 -9.45 5.92 -7.58
C PRO A 48 -8.75 5.73 -8.93
N ASN A 49 -8.46 6.82 -9.65
CA ASN A 49 -7.84 6.78 -10.97
C ASN A 49 -6.31 6.59 -10.92
N GLU A 50 -5.70 6.69 -9.73
CA GLU A 50 -4.25 6.63 -9.54
C GLU A 50 -3.78 5.33 -8.86
N VAL A 51 -4.70 4.48 -8.42
CA VAL A 51 -4.41 3.31 -7.59
C VAL A 51 -4.82 2.00 -8.21
N GLU A 52 -4.15 0.92 -7.80
CA GLU A 52 -4.44 -0.45 -8.21
C GLU A 52 -4.21 -1.41 -7.04
N LEU A 53 -4.79 -2.61 -7.13
CA LEU A 53 -4.52 -3.67 -6.15
C LEU A 53 -3.09 -4.18 -6.29
N ALA A 54 -2.58 -4.78 -5.22
CA ALA A 54 -1.28 -5.43 -5.27
C ALA A 54 -1.32 -6.62 -6.23
N HIS A 55 -0.29 -6.74 -7.06
CA HIS A 55 -0.16 -7.82 -8.02
C HIS A 55 0.70 -8.95 -7.46
N LEU A 56 0.16 -10.17 -7.42
CA LEU A 56 0.91 -11.38 -7.11
C LEU A 56 1.46 -12.00 -8.40
N TYR A 57 2.76 -12.23 -8.46
CA TYR A 57 3.39 -12.98 -9.55
C TYR A 57 4.56 -13.83 -9.04
N TYR A 58 5.03 -14.75 -9.87
CA TYR A 58 6.09 -15.69 -9.51
C TYR A 58 7.31 -15.49 -10.40
N LEU A 59 8.49 -15.47 -9.79
CA LEU A 59 9.76 -15.51 -10.51
C LEU A 59 10.37 -16.91 -10.45
N PRO A 60 10.92 -17.44 -11.56
CA PRO A 60 11.55 -18.75 -11.56
C PRO A 60 12.84 -18.75 -10.71
N LYS A 61 13.07 -19.87 -10.03
CA LYS A 61 14.21 -20.16 -9.16
C LYS A 61 14.87 -21.47 -9.59
N ALA A 62 15.42 -21.48 -10.80
CA ALA A 62 16.01 -22.68 -11.43
C ALA A 62 17.13 -23.36 -10.60
N HIS A 63 17.78 -22.63 -9.69
CA HIS A 63 18.86 -23.14 -8.84
C HIS A 63 18.40 -23.78 -7.52
N LYS A 64 17.09 -23.87 -7.23
CA LYS A 64 16.57 -24.47 -5.99
C LYS A 64 15.66 -25.67 -6.29
N PRO A 65 16.20 -26.91 -6.30
CA PRO A 65 15.38 -28.11 -6.38
C PRO A 65 14.30 -28.13 -5.27
N GLY A 66 13.07 -28.50 -5.61
CA GLY A 66 11.94 -28.52 -4.67
C GLY A 66 11.33 -27.16 -4.31
N THR A 67 11.89 -26.03 -4.78
CA THR A 67 11.28 -24.69 -4.61
C THR A 67 11.50 -23.84 -5.85
N PRO A 68 10.83 -24.15 -6.97
CA PRO A 68 11.16 -23.60 -8.28
C PRO A 68 10.65 -22.17 -8.49
N LEU A 69 9.87 -21.60 -7.57
CA LEU A 69 9.25 -20.28 -7.72
C LEU A 69 9.55 -19.39 -6.50
N ARG A 70 9.64 -18.08 -6.75
CA ARG A 70 9.65 -17.03 -5.73
C ARG A 70 8.37 -16.21 -5.90
N PRO A 71 7.41 -16.28 -4.96
CA PRO A 71 6.26 -15.38 -4.98
C PRO A 71 6.71 -13.95 -4.70
N ILE A 72 6.17 -13.00 -5.46
CA ILE A 72 6.36 -11.56 -5.30
C ILE A 72 4.99 -10.91 -5.23
N VAL A 73 4.77 -10.09 -4.21
CA VAL A 73 3.62 -9.20 -4.11
C VAL A 73 4.09 -7.78 -4.41
N SER A 74 3.75 -7.26 -5.59
CA SER A 74 4.04 -5.87 -5.95
C SER A 74 2.90 -4.98 -5.48
N GLY A 75 3.15 -4.19 -4.45
CA GLY A 75 2.22 -3.18 -3.95
C GLY A 75 2.37 -1.82 -4.63
N LEU A 76 2.93 -1.73 -5.84
CA LEU A 76 3.09 -0.46 -6.54
C LEU A 76 1.71 0.20 -6.75
N LYS A 77 1.60 1.51 -6.49
CA LYS A 77 0.34 2.28 -6.54
C LYS A 77 -0.80 1.71 -5.66
N HIS A 78 -0.48 0.90 -4.66
CA HIS A 78 -1.49 0.44 -3.71
C HIS A 78 -2.13 1.63 -2.97
N PRO A 79 -3.45 1.59 -2.69
CA PRO A 79 -4.17 2.67 -1.99
C PRO A 79 -3.51 3.15 -0.70
N THR A 80 -2.80 2.27 -0.01
CA THR A 80 -2.18 2.56 1.29
C THR A 80 -0.76 3.12 1.22
N ILE A 81 -0.11 3.23 0.04
CA ILE A 81 1.29 3.70 -0.06
C ILE A 81 1.50 5.06 0.63
N LYS A 82 0.63 6.04 0.36
CA LYS A 82 0.78 7.40 0.92
C LYS A 82 0.63 7.38 2.45
N ILE A 83 -0.26 6.53 2.96
CA ILE A 83 -0.50 6.34 4.39
C ILE A 83 0.71 5.66 5.04
N SER A 84 1.23 4.58 4.45
CA SER A 84 2.42 3.89 4.96
C SER A 84 3.63 4.81 5.03
N LYS A 85 3.84 5.64 3.99
CA LYS A 85 4.91 6.64 3.99
C LYS A 85 4.72 7.69 5.08
N PHE A 86 3.50 8.16 5.30
CA PHE A 86 3.21 9.11 6.37
C PHE A 86 3.47 8.51 7.76
N LEU A 87 3.09 7.26 7.98
CA LEU A 87 3.38 6.55 9.23
C LEU A 87 4.89 6.34 9.42
N ASP A 88 5.62 5.98 8.36
CA ASP A 88 7.08 5.88 8.40
C ASP A 88 7.73 7.21 8.79
N GLU A 89 7.33 8.33 8.16
CA GLU A 89 7.79 9.68 8.50
C GLU A 89 7.54 10.03 9.98
N LEU A 90 6.41 9.60 10.55
CA LEU A 90 6.08 9.83 11.96
C LEU A 90 6.92 8.96 12.92
N LEU A 91 7.16 7.70 12.56
CA LEU A 91 7.85 6.74 13.42
C LEU A 91 9.37 6.83 13.30
N ARG A 92 9.89 7.37 12.18
CA ARG A 92 11.32 7.37 11.87
C ARG A 92 12.21 7.96 12.98
N PRO A 93 11.88 9.10 13.61
CA PRO A 93 12.71 9.65 14.67
C PRO A 93 12.79 8.74 15.91
N LEU A 94 11.77 7.93 16.17
CA LEU A 94 11.79 6.95 17.27
C LEU A 94 12.70 5.77 16.91
N PHE A 95 12.60 5.28 15.68
CA PHE A 95 13.42 4.19 15.18
C PHE A 95 14.91 4.56 15.18
N ASP A 96 15.27 5.74 14.67
CA ASP A 96 16.65 6.21 14.61
C ASP A 96 17.28 6.32 16.02
N LYS A 97 16.51 6.80 17.01
CA LYS A 97 16.94 6.84 18.42
C LYS A 97 17.20 5.46 19.01
N MET A 98 16.39 4.46 18.64
CA MET A 98 16.58 3.08 19.12
C MET A 98 17.78 2.41 18.45
N ALA A 99 17.95 2.62 17.14
CA ALA A 99 19.08 2.09 16.38
C ALA A 99 20.42 2.60 16.94
N ALA A 100 20.51 3.91 17.24
CA ALA A 100 21.70 4.52 17.83
C ALA A 100 22.07 4.00 19.23
N LYS A 101 21.14 3.35 19.96
CA LYS A 101 21.42 2.74 21.27
C LYS A 101 21.89 1.29 21.17
N THR A 102 21.69 0.66 20.02
CA THR A 102 21.96 -0.78 19.80
C THR A 102 23.24 -1.00 18.99
N THR A 103 23.83 0.09 18.47
CA THR A 103 25.09 0.12 17.72
C THR A 103 26.13 0.88 18.52
#